data_AF-A0A2D5RTN4-F1
#
_entry.id   AF-A0A2D5RTN4-F1
#
_cell.length_a   1.000
_cell.length_b   1.000
_cell.length_c   1.000
_cell.angle_alpha   90.00
_cell.angle_beta   90.00
_cell.angle_gamma   90.00
#
_symmetry.space_group_name_H-M   'P 1'
#
loop_
_entity.id
_entity.type
_entity.pdbx_description
1 polymer ?
#
loop_
_entity_poly.entity_id
_entity_poly.type
_entity_poly.pdbx_seq_one_letter_code
_entity_poly.pdbx_strand_id
1 'polypeptide(L)' 'MSQTRFANYVKVSDRTLRDIEKNNTDPRLSVLKKVLKPCGFVLTLKVMT' A
#
# COMPACT_ATOMS: atom_id res chain seq x y z
N MET A 1 -9.16 -13.28 0.54
CA MET A 1 -9.35 -12.08 1.38
C MET A 1 -10.04 -11.02 0.52
N SER A 2 -11.11 -10.36 0.98
CA SER A 2 -11.72 -9.27 0.17
C SER A 2 -10.90 -7.99 0.29
N GLN A 3 -10.94 -7.13 -0.72
CA GLN A 3 -10.21 -5.86 -0.74
C GLN A 3 -10.55 -4.99 0.47
N THR A 4 -11.82 -4.92 0.85
CA THR A 4 -12.28 -4.17 2.03
C THR A 4 -11.75 -4.76 3.35
N ARG A 5 -11.67 -6.10 3.45
CA ARG A 5 -11.03 -6.74 4.62
C ARG A 5 -9.53 -6.43 4.66
N PHE A 6 -8.86 -6.44 3.52
CA PHE A 6 -7.45 -6.10 3.44
C PHE A 6 -7.20 -4.63 3.78
N ALA A 7 -8.02 -3.72 3.27
CA ALA A 7 -7.99 -2.29 3.58
C ALA A 7 -8.09 -2.01 5.09
N ASN A 8 -9.07 -2.65 5.75
CA ASN A 8 -9.23 -2.57 7.20
C ASN A 8 -8.02 -3.14 7.94
N TYR A 9 -7.49 -4.26 7.48
CA TYR A 9 -6.31 -4.90 8.07
C TYR A 9 -5.05 -4.03 8.00
N VAL A 10 -4.78 -3.39 6.85
CA VAL A 10 -3.62 -2.49 6.68
C VAL A 10 -3.88 -1.04 7.12
N LYS A 11 -5.08 -0.73 7.61
CA LYS A 11 -5.51 0.61 8.03
C LYS A 11 -5.33 1.67 6.93
N VAL A 12 -5.84 1.34 5.74
CA VAL A 12 -5.94 2.20 4.56
C VAL A 12 -7.39 2.14 4.06
N SER A 13 -7.93 3.22 3.49
CA SER A 13 -9.30 3.19 2.98
C SER A 13 -9.42 2.25 1.77
N ASP A 14 -10.57 1.57 1.63
CA ASP A 14 -10.88 0.71 0.47
C ASP A 14 -10.75 1.48 -0.85
N ARG A 15 -11.24 2.73 -0.89
CA ARG A 15 -11.11 3.62 -2.04
C ARG A 15 -9.65 3.86 -2.42
N THR A 16 -8.81 4.21 -1.44
CA THR A 16 -7.39 4.47 -1.68
C THR A 16 -6.70 3.23 -2.25
N LEU A 17 -7.00 2.03 -1.72
CA LEU A 17 -6.46 0.78 -2.26
C LEU A 17 -6.89 0.55 -3.71
N ARG A 18 -8.17 0.76 -4.03
CA ARG A 18 -8.67 0.66 -5.42
C ARG A 18 -8.02 1.66 -6.35
N ASP A 19 -7.84 2.91 -5.91
CA ASP A 19 -7.22 3.94 -6.72
C ASP A 19 -5.74 3.63 -7.01
N ILE A 20 -5.03 3.03 -6.05
CA ILE A 20 -3.66 2.54 -6.25
C ILE A 20 -3.62 1.36 -7.21
N GLU A 21 -4.48 0.35 -7.00
CA GLU A 21 -4.52 -0.86 -7.86
C GLU A 21 -4.88 -0.54 -9.31
N LYS A 22 -5.70 0.50 -9.54
CA LYS A 22 -6.09 0.96 -10.87
C LYS A 22 -5.10 1.97 -11.49
N ASN A 23 -3.99 2.28 -10.82
CA ASN A 23 -3.06 3.34 -11.21
C ASN A 23 -3.72 4.73 -11.37
N ASN A 24 -4.81 5.00 -10.63
CA ASN A 24 -5.44 6.32 -10.60
C ASN A 24 -4.68 7.32 -9.73
N THR A 25 -3.81 6.85 -8.83
CA THR A 25 -3.05 7.70 -7.90
C THR A 25 -1.77 7.02 -7.49
N ASP A 26 -0.66 7.77 -7.50
CA ASP A 26 0.62 7.30 -6.98
C ASP A 26 0.55 7.11 -5.44
N PRO A 27 0.85 5.91 -4.94
CA PRO A 27 0.79 5.68 -3.50
C PRO A 27 1.94 6.38 -2.79
N ARG A 28 1.60 7.15 -1.75
CA ARG A 28 2.61 7.68 -0.81
C ARG A 28 3.40 6.52 -0.19
N LEU A 29 4.69 6.75 0.08
CA LEU A 29 5.57 5.76 0.72
C LEU A 29 4.98 5.21 2.05
N SER A 30 4.28 6.04 2.82
CA SER A 30 3.61 5.63 4.06
C SER A 30 2.46 4.63 3.83
N VAL A 31 1.78 4.70 2.69
CA VAL A 31 0.72 3.76 2.30
C VAL A 31 1.35 2.46 1.84
N LEU A 32 2.36 2.51 0.96
CA LEU A 32 3.07 1.30 0.51
C LEU A 32 3.67 0.52 1.69
N LYS A 33 4.26 1.20 2.68
CA LYS A 33 4.79 0.54 3.89
C LYS A 33 3.72 -0.23 4.65
N LYS A 34 2.49 0.30 4.74
CA LYS A 34 1.36 -0.40 5.41
C LYS A 34 0.88 -1.61 4.61
N VAL A 35 0.83 -1.49 3.29
CA VAL A 35 0.38 -2.55 2.37
C VAL A 35 1.38 -3.70 2.32
N LEU A 36 2.68 -3.39 2.29
CA LEU A 36 3.75 -4.36 2.07
C LEU A 36 4.22 -5.08 3.34
N LYS A 37 4.11 -4.42 4.50
CA LYS A 37 4.58 -4.96 5.79
C LYS A 37 3.96 -6.34 6.14
N PRO A 38 2.65 -6.57 5.98
CA PRO A 38 2.08 -7.89 6.27
C PRO A 38 2.52 -8.99 5.30
N CYS A 39 2.98 -8.61 4.11
CA CYS A 39 3.49 -9.53 3.11
C CYS A 39 4.98 -9.84 3.29
N GLY A 40 5.60 -9.36 4.38
CA GLY A 40 7.03 -9.55 4.66
C GLY A 40 7.96 -8.67 3.81
N PHE A 41 7.42 -7.75 3.00
CA PHE A 41 8.21 -6.85 2.17
C PHE A 41 8.61 -5.60 2.95
N VAL A 42 9.88 -5.22 2.85
CA VAL A 42 10.43 -4.00 3.44
C VAL A 42 10.86 -3.06 2.32
N LEU A 43 10.29 -1.86 2.30
CA LEU A 43 10.74 -0.80 1.39
C LEU A 43 12.00 -0.14 1.95
N THR A 44 13.11 -0.32 1.25
CA THR A 44 14.37 0.40 1.48
C THR A 44 14.53 1.52 0.45
N LEU A 45 14.84 2.73 0.91
CA LEU A 45 15.28 3.79 0.02
C LEU A 45 16.71 3.49 -0.40
N LYS A 46 16.94 3.37 -1.70
CA LYS A 46 18.29 3.36 -2.27
C LYS A 46 18.51 4.70 -2.96
N VAL A 47 19.32 5.56 -2.35
CA VAL A 47 19.80 6.76 -3.03
C VAL A 47 20.84 6.29 -4.03
N MET A 48 20.57 6.49 -5.32
CA MET A 48 21.55 6.29 -6.38
C MET A 48 22.22 7.64 -6.61
N THR A 49 23.43 7.79 -6.06
CA THR A 49 24.36 8.90 -6.33
C THR A 49 25.22 8.56 -7.52
#